data_AF-A0A3D0PVA7-F1
#
_entry.id   AF-A0A3D0PVA7-F1
#
_cell.length_a   1.000
_cell.length_b   1.000
_cell.length_c   1.000
_cell.angle_alpha   90.00
_cell.angle_beta   90.00
_cell.angle_gamma   90.00
#
_symmetry.space_group_name_H-M   'P 1'
#
loop_
_entity.id
_entity.type
_entity.pdbx_description
1 polymer ?
#
loop_
_entity_poly.entity_id
_entity_poly.type
_entity_poly.pdbx_seq_one_letter_code
_entity_poly.pdbx_strand_id
1 'polypeptide(L)'
;MALIQINVPDDVKQRADVAFARNGITTPSAMKMMVTQVANEGRTPFDGLFSSGTSRELAEDVRRDMLRVEAREYGLLPDDAVDARTIPDDVLGELGLTAEEVGQ
;
A
#
# COMPACT_ATOMS: atom_id res chain seq x y z
N MET A 1 -27.02 9.99 21.09
CA MET A 1 -25.81 10.78 20.73
C MET A 1 -24.73 10.44 21.74
N ALA A 2 -23.51 10.14 21.32
CA ALA A 2 -22.39 9.80 22.20
C ALA A 2 -21.37 10.95 22.26
N LEU A 3 -20.74 11.14 23.42
CA LEU A 3 -19.68 12.13 23.63
C LEU A 3 -18.32 11.43 23.59
N ILE A 4 -17.37 11.99 22.84
CA ILE A 4 -15.97 11.55 22.81
C ILE A 4 -15.14 12.62 23.53
N GLN A 5 -14.45 12.22 24.61
CA GLN A 5 -13.52 13.08 25.34
C GLN A 5 -12.13 12.48 25.22
N ILE A 6 -11.14 13.32 24.90
CA ILE A 6 -9.73 12.94 24.76
C ILE A 6 -8.87 13.91 25.56
N ASN A 7 -7.81 13.39 26.17
CA ASN A 7 -6.78 14.22 26.79
C ASN A 7 -5.59 14.32 25.83
N VAL A 8 -5.17 15.55 25.53
CA VAL A 8 -4.06 15.87 24.64
C VAL A 8 -3.32 17.06 25.23
N PRO A 9 -1.98 17.10 25.20
CA PRO A 9 -1.21 18.27 25.65
C PRO A 9 -1.68 19.57 24.96
N ASP A 10 -1.70 20.66 25.72
CA ASP A 10 -2.22 21.96 25.26
C ASP A 10 -1.48 22.48 24.02
N ASP A 11 -0.16 22.28 23.96
CA ASP A 11 0.66 22.70 22.82
C ASP A 11 0.32 21.91 21.54
N VAL A 12 0.06 20.61 21.67
CA VAL A 12 -0.37 19.74 20.56
C VAL A 12 -1.74 20.16 20.08
N LYS A 13 -2.68 20.39 21.00
CA LYS A 13 -4.03 20.87 20.68
C LYS A 13 -3.97 22.20 19.92
N GLN A 14 -3.18 23.15 20.42
CA GLN A 14 -3.08 24.47 19.80
C GLN A 14 -2.50 24.40 18.38
N ARG A 15 -1.46 23.58 18.15
CA ARG A 15 -0.91 23.36 16.80
C ARG A 15 -1.92 22.69 15.87
N ALA A 16 -2.65 21.70 16.36
CA ALA A 16 -3.68 21.01 15.58
C ALA A 16 -4.82 21.96 15.20
N ASP A 17 -5.31 22.77 16.14
CA ASP A 17 -6.35 23.78 15.89
C ASP A 17 -5.93 24.76 14.78
N VAL A 18 -4.68 25.26 14.81
CA VAL A 18 -4.14 26.14 13.77
C VAL A 18 -4.10 25.43 12.41
N ALA A 19 -3.67 24.16 12.36
CA ALA A 19 -3.61 23.40 11.12
C ALA A 19 -5.00 23.14 10.52
N PHE A 20 -5.99 22.79 11.36
CA PHE A 20 -7.37 22.59 10.92
C PHE A 20 -8.04 23.89 10.49
N ALA A 21 -7.79 24.99 11.20
CA ALA A 21 -8.33 26.30 10.88
C ALA A 21 -7.87 26.80 9.49
N ARG A 22 -6.65 26.46 9.05
CA ARG A 22 -6.18 26.75 7.68
C ARG A 22 -7.05 26.13 6.60
N ASN A 23 -7.70 25.01 6.91
CA ASN A 23 -8.61 24.30 6.01
C ASN A 23 -10.09 24.62 6.32
N GLY A 24 -10.37 25.64 7.14
CA GLY A 24 -11.73 26.08 7.46
C GLY A 24 -12.51 25.13 8.37
N ILE A 25 -11.84 24.20 9.06
CA ILE A 25 -12.49 23.22 9.95
C ILE A 25 -11.96 23.33 11.38
N THR A 26 -12.75 22.85 12.33
CA THR A 26 -12.37 22.78 13.75
C THR A 26 -11.91 21.36 14.10
N THR A 27 -11.13 21.23 15.18
CA THR A 27 -10.69 19.92 15.69
C THR A 27 -11.85 18.95 15.95
N PRO A 28 -12.98 19.35 16.58
CA PRO A 28 -14.13 18.47 16.73
C PRO A 28 -14.75 18.02 15.40
N SER A 29 -14.81 18.91 14.39
CA SER A 29 -15.32 18.55 13.05
C SER A 29 -14.39 17.56 12.35
N ALA A 30 -13.08 17.75 12.47
CA ALA A 30 -12.08 16.81 11.95
C ALA A 30 -12.20 15.43 12.63
N MET A 31 -12.35 15.40 13.95
CA MET A 31 -12.55 14.14 14.70
C MET A 31 -13.85 13.44 14.32
N LYS A 32 -14.94 14.20 14.12
CA LYS A 32 -16.21 13.64 13.62
C LYS A 32 -16.02 12.99 12.26
N MET A 33 -15.38 13.71 11.32
CA MET A 33 -15.10 13.20 9.98
C MET A 33 -14.27 11.92 10.04
N MET A 34 -13.20 11.91 10.82
CA MET A 34 -12.34 10.74 11.02
C MET A 34 -13.14 9.53 11.53
N VAL A 35 -13.88 9.69 12.64
CA VAL A 35 -14.62 8.57 13.25
C VAL A 35 -15.70 8.05 12.30
N THR A 36 -16.35 8.93 11.53
CA THR A 36 -17.30 8.51 10.49
C THR A 36 -16.63 7.68 9.40
N GLN A 37 -15.46 8.10 8.91
CA GLN A 37 -14.76 7.32 7.87
C GLN A 37 -14.26 5.97 8.39
N VAL A 38 -13.73 5.93 9.61
CA VAL A 38 -13.32 4.66 10.23
C VAL A 38 -14.49 3.68 10.33
N ALA A 39 -15.66 4.18 10.74
CA ALA A 39 -16.87 3.36 10.83
C ALA A 39 -17.37 2.84 9.47
N ASN A 40 -17.20 3.62 8.40
CA ASN A 40 -17.67 3.26 7.06
C ASN A 40 -16.69 2.34 6.31
N GLU A 41 -15.38 2.58 6.44
CA GLU A 41 -14.35 1.94 5.63
C GLU A 41 -13.66 0.77 6.34
N GLY A 42 -13.85 0.64 7.66
CA GLY A 42 -13.19 -0.38 8.48
C GLY A 42 -11.66 -0.20 8.56
N ARG A 43 -11.15 0.96 8.15
CA ARG A 43 -9.73 1.30 8.10
C ARG A 43 -9.48 2.64 8.75
N THR A 44 -8.32 2.78 9.40
CA THR A 44 -7.92 4.05 10.03
C THR A 44 -7.22 4.94 9.01
N PRO A 45 -7.29 6.27 9.12
CA PRO A 45 -6.49 7.16 8.27
C PRO A 45 -4.97 7.01 8.53
N PHE A 46 -4.58 6.23 9.55
CA PHE A 46 -3.20 5.89 9.87
C PHE A 46 -2.77 4.55 9.28
N ASP A 47 -3.67 3.80 8.65
CA ASP A 47 -3.34 2.54 7.99
C ASP A 47 -2.37 2.83 6.83
N GLY A 48 -1.18 2.24 6.89
CA GLY A 48 -0.13 2.45 5.88
C GLY A 48 0.80 3.66 6.13
N LEU A 49 0.51 4.54 7.10
CA LEU A 49 1.39 5.70 7.40
C LEU A 49 2.80 5.26 7.84
N PHE A 50 2.89 4.16 8.59
CA PHE A 50 4.17 3.56 9.01
C PHE A 50 4.73 2.56 8.00
N SER A 51 3.95 2.19 6.99
CA SER A 51 4.38 1.31 5.89
C SER A 51 5.06 2.09 4.76
N SER A 52 5.14 3.42 4.87
CA SER A 52 5.63 4.32 3.81
C SER A 52 7.06 4.03 3.34
N GLY A 53 7.91 3.40 4.15
CA GLY A 53 9.18 2.84 3.70
C GLY A 53 8.96 1.68 2.73
N THR A 54 8.28 0.64 3.18
CA THR A 54 8.01 -0.59 2.42
C THR A 54 7.13 -0.35 1.18
N SER A 55 6.13 0.53 1.27
CA SER A 55 5.24 0.84 0.14
C SER A 55 5.95 1.65 -0.96
N ARG A 56 6.91 2.51 -0.59
CA ARG A 56 7.72 3.26 -1.56
C ARG A 56 8.77 2.36 -2.21
N GLU A 57 9.44 1.52 -1.42
CA GLU A 57 10.38 0.51 -1.92
C GLU A 57 9.67 -0.45 -2.88
N LEU A 58 8.52 -1.00 -2.49
CA LEU A 58 7.70 -1.86 -3.34
C LEU A 58 7.25 -1.14 -4.63
N ALA A 59 6.85 0.13 -4.54
CA ALA A 59 6.46 0.89 -5.73
C ALA A 59 7.65 1.14 -6.68
N GLU A 60 8.86 1.37 -6.14
CA GLU A 60 10.08 1.50 -6.95
C GLU A 60 10.51 0.18 -7.58
N ASP A 61 10.36 -0.94 -6.86
CA ASP A 61 10.64 -2.28 -7.39
C ASP A 61 9.68 -2.62 -8.52
N VAL A 62 8.37 -2.43 -8.32
CA VAL A 62 7.35 -2.61 -9.37
C VAL A 62 7.65 -1.71 -10.58
N ARG A 63 8.03 -0.45 -10.36
CA ARG A 63 8.41 0.47 -11.45
C ARG A 63 9.61 -0.05 -12.23
N ARG A 64 10.65 -0.54 -11.55
CA ARG A 64 11.86 -1.09 -12.18
C ARG A 64 11.55 -2.35 -12.97
N ASP A 65 10.70 -3.22 -12.44
CA ASP A 65 10.31 -4.45 -13.11
C ASP A 65 9.48 -4.16 -14.37
N MET A 66 8.54 -3.20 -14.30
CA MET A 66 7.80 -2.74 -15.48
C MET A 66 8.74 -2.19 -16.57
N LEU A 67 9.70 -1.33 -16.21
CA LEU A 67 10.67 -0.80 -17.17
C LEU A 67 11.57 -1.88 -17.79
N ARG A 68 11.92 -2.93 -17.03
CA ARG A 68 12.67 -4.07 -17.56
C ARG A 68 11.85 -4.86 -18.57
N VAL A 69 10.59 -5.12 -18.28
CA VAL A 69 9.68 -5.82 -19.21
C VAL A 69 9.51 -5.02 -20.50
N GLU A 70 9.31 -3.71 -20.40
CA GLU A 70 9.24 -2.80 -21.56
C GLU A 70 10.54 -2.84 -22.39
N ALA A 71 11.71 -2.80 -21.73
CA ALA A 71 13.00 -2.89 -22.43
C ALA A 71 13.21 -4.25 -23.14
N ARG A 72 12.65 -5.35 -22.61
CA ARG A 72 12.65 -6.65 -23.29
C ARG A 72 11.75 -6.64 -24.51
N GLU A 73 10.55 -6.06 -24.41
CA GLU A 73 9.62 -5.92 -25.55
C GLU A 73 10.23 -5.09 -26.69
N TYR A 74 10.97 -4.02 -26.36
CA TYR A 74 11.70 -3.23 -27.34
C TYR A 74 12.99 -3.89 -27.86
N GLY A 75 13.36 -5.08 -27.39
CA GLY A 75 14.57 -5.80 -27.78
C GLY A 75 15.87 -5.16 -27.28
N LEU A 76 15.79 -4.23 -26.30
CA LEU A 76 16.96 -3.63 -25.64
C LEU A 76 17.59 -4.60 -24.61
N LEU A 77 16.79 -5.52 -24.08
CA LEU A 77 17.23 -6.63 -23.25
C LEU A 77 16.89 -7.97 -23.94
N PRO A 78 17.65 -9.04 -23.67
CA PRO A 78 17.29 -10.38 -24.13
C PRO A 78 15.92 -10.77 -23.59
N ASP A 79 15.09 -11.34 -24.47
CA ASP A 79 13.84 -11.98 -24.08
C ASP A 79 14.13 -13.26 -23.30
N ASP A 80 13.43 -13.42 -22.18
CA ASP A 80 13.51 -14.57 -21.28
C ASP A 80 12.18 -15.33 -21.19
N ALA A 81 11.26 -15.08 -22.13
CA ALA A 81 10.02 -15.83 -22.22
C ALA A 81 10.29 -17.34 -22.41
N VAL A 82 9.63 -18.15 -21.58
CA VAL A 82 9.63 -19.61 -21.66
C VAL A 82 8.35 -20.11 -22.31
N ASP A 83 8.33 -21.37 -22.76
CA ASP A 83 7.09 -21.97 -23.29
C ASP A 83 6.03 -22.04 -22.20
N ALA A 84 4.94 -21.28 -22.36
CA ALA A 84 3.83 -21.21 -21.41
C ALA A 84 3.11 -22.54 -21.17
N ARG A 85 3.39 -23.59 -21.96
CA ARG A 85 2.85 -24.95 -21.76
C ARG A 85 3.62 -25.76 -20.72
N THR A 86 4.83 -25.32 -20.36
CA THR A 86 5.70 -26.04 -19.43
C THR A 86 6.15 -25.08 -18.33
N ILE A 87 5.93 -25.45 -17.08
CA ILE A 87 6.42 -24.67 -15.93
C ILE A 87 7.85 -25.14 -15.67
N PRO A 88 8.84 -24.23 -15.66
CA PRO A 88 10.22 -24.58 -15.37
C PRO A 88 10.40 -25.26 -13.99
N ASP A 89 11.33 -26.23 -13.90
CA ASP A 89 11.59 -27.01 -12.68
C ASP A 89 12.03 -26.16 -11.48
N ASP A 90 12.72 -25.05 -11.73
CA ASP A 90 13.11 -24.07 -10.71
C ASP A 90 11.88 -23.37 -10.11
N VAL A 91 10.91 -23.00 -10.94
CA VAL A 91 9.63 -22.41 -10.50
C VAL A 91 8.80 -23.44 -9.73
N LEU A 92 8.74 -24.69 -10.19
CA LEU A 92 8.08 -25.78 -9.46
C LEU A 92 8.74 -26.00 -8.08
N GLY A 93 10.08 -25.97 -8.03
CA GLY A 93 10.84 -26.08 -6.79
C GLY A 93 10.58 -24.93 -5.81
N GLU A 94 10.47 -23.69 -6.28
CA GLU A 94 10.11 -22.53 -5.44
C GLU A 94 8.69 -22.64 -4.88
N LEU A 95 7.76 -23.18 -5.67
CA LEU A 95 6.36 -23.36 -5.27
C LEU A 95 6.12 -24.63 -4.45
N GLY A 96 7.12 -25.51 -4.33
CA GLY A 96 7.00 -26.79 -3.64
C GLY A 96 6.07 -27.77 -4.35
N LEU A 97 5.95 -27.66 -5.68
CA LEU A 97 5.11 -28.48 -6.53
C LEU A 97 5.96 -29.44 -7.37
N THR A 98 5.36 -30.54 -7.78
CA THR A 98 5.93 -31.49 -8.73
C THR A 98 5.30 -31.32 -10.12
N ALA A 99 5.99 -31.77 -11.18
CA ALA A 99 5.47 -31.72 -12.55
C ALA A 99 4.13 -32.48 -12.69
N GLU A 100 3.99 -33.61 -11.98
CA GLU A 100 2.77 -34.42 -11.98
C GLU A 100 1.57 -33.67 -11.38
N GLU A 101 1.78 -32.86 -10.34
CA GLU A 101 0.71 -32.08 -9.68
C GLU A 101 0.17 -30.95 -10.58
N VAL A 102 0.98 -30.48 -11.54
CA VAL A 102 0.59 -29.46 -12.53
C VAL A 102 0.19 -30.06 -13.88
N GLY A 103 0.16 -31.39 -14.00
CA GLY A 103 -0.27 -32.09 -15.21
C GLY A 103 0.70 -31.99 -16.38
N GLN A 104 2.01 -31.87 -16.09
CA GLN A 104 3.10 -31.89 -17.07
C GLN A 104 3.76 -33.27 -17.18
#